data_AF-A0AAW9IYN8-F1
#
_entry.id   AF-A0AAW9IYN8-F1
#
_cell.length_a   1.000
_cell.length_b   1.000
_cell.length_c   1.000
_cell.angle_alpha   90.00
_cell.angle_beta   90.00
_cell.angle_gamma   90.00
#
_symmetry.space_group_name_H-M   'P 1'
#
loop_
_entity.id
_entity.type
_entity.pdbx_description
1 polymer ?
#
loop_
_entity_poly.entity_id
_entity_poly.type
_entity_poly.pdbx_seq_one_letter_code
_entity_poly.pdbx_strand_id
1 'polypeptide(L)'
;LSGQPNVGSDIDGIFGGDSLIQTRDIQWKAFTPIEIDMDGWGKYPKKPYQFGEPTTSINRMYLKLKAEMMAYNYTIANEATTKGTPMIRAMMLEYPNAYTYGANTQYQYMWGPNLLVAPVYQNTAADAKGNDIRNDIYLPDEDQIW
;
A
#
# COMPACT_ATOMS: atom_id res chain seq x y z
N LEU A 1 -11.32 9.50 -2.82
CA LEU A 1 -11.78 10.92 -2.97
C LEU A 1 -13.05 11.02 -3.80
N SER A 2 -13.14 10.38 -4.96
CA SER A 2 -14.30 10.45 -5.86
C SER A 2 -15.50 9.55 -5.48
N GLY A 3 -15.70 9.25 -4.20
CA GLY A 3 -16.81 8.39 -3.75
C GLY A 3 -16.70 6.91 -4.12
N GLN A 4 -15.54 6.43 -4.57
CA GLN A 4 -15.28 5.00 -4.82
C GLN A 4 -14.26 4.46 -3.80
N PRO A 5 -14.71 3.81 -2.71
CA PRO A 5 -13.81 3.24 -1.71
C PRO A 5 -13.28 1.84 -2.09
N ASN A 6 -13.96 1.12 -2.98
CA ASN A 6 -13.56 -0.22 -3.41
C ASN A 6 -12.66 -0.11 -4.64
N VAL A 7 -11.37 0.08 -4.40
CA VAL A 7 -10.34 0.24 -5.44
C VAL A 7 -9.27 -0.84 -5.30
N GLY A 8 -8.72 -1.27 -6.43
CA GLY A 8 -7.64 -2.25 -6.51
C GLY A 8 -6.94 -2.18 -7.85
N SER A 9 -5.89 -2.99 -8.00
CA SER A 9 -5.16 -3.16 -9.26
C SER A 9 -4.43 -4.49 -9.29
N ASP A 10 -3.99 -4.88 -10.48
CA ASP A 10 -3.21 -6.09 -10.71
C ASP A 10 -1.88 -6.03 -9.94
N ILE A 11 -1.58 -7.06 -9.16
CA ILE A 11 -0.29 -7.19 -8.47
C ILE A 11 0.82 -7.40 -9.50
N ASP A 12 1.89 -6.61 -9.42
CA ASP A 12 3.04 -6.63 -10.35
C ASP A 12 2.63 -6.37 -11.83
N GLY A 13 1.42 -5.83 -12.05
CA GLY A 13 0.83 -5.60 -13.37
C GLY A 13 0.52 -6.89 -14.15
N ILE A 14 -0.40 -6.79 -15.12
CA ILE A 14 -0.74 -7.90 -16.02
C ILE A 14 0.40 -8.29 -16.97
N PHE A 15 1.20 -7.31 -17.41
CA PHE A 15 2.34 -7.50 -18.32
C PHE A 15 3.68 -7.50 -17.58
N GLY A 16 4.71 -8.08 -18.19
CA GLY A 16 6.06 -8.08 -17.62
C GLY A 16 6.14 -8.84 -16.29
N GLY A 17 6.96 -8.32 -15.38
CA GLY A 17 7.09 -8.79 -14.00
C GLY A 17 8.54 -8.85 -13.53
N ASP A 18 8.74 -8.50 -12.26
CA ASP A 18 10.04 -8.49 -11.58
C ASP A 18 9.88 -8.85 -10.11
N SER A 19 10.83 -9.60 -9.54
CA SER A 19 10.71 -10.09 -8.16
C SER A 19 10.69 -8.96 -7.14
N LEU A 20 11.50 -7.92 -7.33
CA LEU A 20 11.56 -6.77 -6.42
C LEU A 20 10.27 -5.96 -6.53
N ILE A 21 9.79 -5.71 -7.76
CA ILE A 21 8.57 -4.95 -7.99
C ILE A 21 7.35 -5.68 -7.41
N GLN A 22 7.20 -6.98 -7.65
CA GLN A 22 6.13 -7.77 -7.02
C GLN A 22 6.19 -7.70 -5.50
N THR A 23 7.40 -7.83 -4.93
CA THR A 23 7.60 -7.77 -3.47
C THR A 23 7.14 -6.41 -2.94
N ARG A 24 7.65 -5.31 -3.51
CA ARG A 24 7.27 -3.95 -3.08
C ARG A 24 5.79 -3.67 -3.28
N ASP A 25 5.19 -4.18 -4.35
CA ASP A 25 3.78 -3.98 -4.67
C ASP A 25 2.85 -4.67 -3.66
N ILE A 26 3.12 -5.93 -3.30
CA ILE A 26 2.35 -6.64 -2.25
C ILE A 26 2.49 -5.95 -0.89
N GLN A 27 3.67 -5.43 -0.56
CA GLN A 27 3.91 -4.77 0.74
C GLN A 27 2.95 -3.62 1.01
N TRP A 28 2.74 -2.73 0.04
CA TRP A 28 1.82 -1.61 0.23
C TRP A 28 0.36 -1.99 -0.06
N LYS A 29 0.11 -2.88 -1.03
CA LYS A 29 -1.25 -3.36 -1.34
C LYS A 29 -1.89 -4.14 -0.21
N ALA A 30 -1.09 -4.69 0.72
CA ALA A 30 -1.57 -5.21 1.98
C ALA A 30 -2.50 -4.22 2.73
N PHE A 31 -2.29 -2.92 2.52
CA PHE A 31 -3.07 -1.81 3.06
C PHE A 31 -3.98 -1.16 2.00
N THR A 32 -4.60 -1.97 1.15
CA THR A 32 -5.58 -1.54 0.14
C THR A 32 -6.79 -2.48 0.11
N PRO A 33 -7.94 -2.05 -0.45
CA PRO A 33 -9.15 -2.87 -0.45
C PRO A 33 -9.03 -4.15 -1.29
N ILE A 34 -8.57 -4.06 -2.53
CA ILE A 34 -8.61 -5.16 -3.50
C ILE A 34 -7.23 -5.40 -4.11
N GLU A 35 -6.82 -6.66 -4.08
CA GLU A 35 -5.60 -7.20 -4.70
C GLU A 35 -6.01 -8.24 -5.74
N ILE A 36 -5.43 -8.17 -6.95
CA ILE A 36 -5.79 -9.07 -8.05
C ILE A 36 -4.53 -9.71 -8.63
N ASP A 37 -4.45 -11.04 -8.53
CA ASP A 37 -3.50 -11.84 -9.30
C ASP A 37 -4.02 -12.03 -10.72
N MET A 38 -3.78 -11.03 -11.58
CA MET A 38 -4.24 -11.04 -12.97
C MET A 38 -3.26 -11.77 -13.88
N ASP A 39 -3.48 -13.09 -14.03
CA ASP A 39 -2.53 -14.00 -14.67
C ASP A 39 -2.85 -14.28 -16.16
N GLY A 40 -1.88 -14.82 -16.89
CA GLY A 40 -2.05 -15.35 -18.25
C GLY A 40 -1.43 -14.52 -19.39
N TRP A 41 -0.95 -13.31 -19.09
CA TRP A 41 -0.39 -12.38 -20.09
C TRP A 41 1.00 -11.83 -19.72
N GLY A 42 1.47 -12.15 -18.52
CA GLY A 42 2.76 -11.71 -18.00
C GLY A 42 3.93 -12.56 -18.51
N LYS A 43 5.15 -12.07 -18.28
CA LYS A 43 6.38 -12.85 -18.55
C LYS A 43 6.49 -14.06 -17.61
N TYR A 44 5.95 -13.91 -16.41
CA TYR A 44 5.90 -14.94 -15.37
C TYR A 44 4.46 -15.08 -14.88
N PRO A 45 4.06 -16.26 -14.39
CA PRO A 45 2.77 -16.41 -13.72
C PRO A 45 2.60 -15.40 -12.59
N LYS A 46 1.44 -14.74 -12.53
CA LYS A 46 1.13 -13.75 -11.49
C LYS A 46 0.66 -14.48 -10.24
N LYS A 47 1.64 -14.94 -9.46
CA LYS A 47 1.47 -15.61 -8.16
C LYS A 47 2.43 -15.03 -7.12
N PRO A 48 2.01 -14.90 -5.85
CA PRO A 48 2.86 -14.34 -4.78
C PRO A 48 4.04 -15.25 -4.41
N TYR A 49 4.07 -16.49 -4.90
CA TYR A 49 5.16 -17.45 -4.70
C TYR A 49 6.03 -17.65 -5.95
N GLN A 50 5.83 -16.84 -7.01
CA GLN A 50 6.45 -17.05 -8.32
C GLN A 50 7.98 -16.97 -8.31
N PHE A 51 8.56 -16.05 -7.53
CA PHE A 51 9.99 -15.72 -7.61
C PHE A 51 10.87 -16.43 -6.58
N GLY A 52 10.32 -17.33 -5.75
CA GLY A 52 11.09 -18.04 -4.73
C GLY A 52 11.54 -17.15 -3.57
N GLU A 53 12.47 -17.65 -2.76
CA GLU A 53 12.98 -16.92 -1.58
C GLU A 53 14.03 -15.87 -1.98
N PRO A 54 14.09 -14.71 -1.29
CA PRO A 54 13.31 -14.36 -0.10
C PRO A 54 11.92 -13.75 -0.37
N THR A 55 11.59 -13.48 -1.64
CA THR A 55 10.34 -12.80 -2.06
C THR A 55 9.09 -13.53 -1.58
N THR A 56 9.01 -14.85 -1.74
CA THR A 56 7.86 -15.65 -1.31
C THR A 56 7.59 -15.50 0.19
N SER A 57 8.62 -15.51 1.05
CA SER A 57 8.42 -15.34 2.49
C SER A 57 7.99 -13.93 2.87
N ILE A 58 8.53 -12.90 2.21
CA ILE A 58 8.10 -11.51 2.42
C ILE A 58 6.64 -11.35 1.99
N ASN A 59 6.29 -11.80 0.79
CA ASN A 59 4.92 -11.74 0.27
C ASN A 59 3.94 -12.43 1.23
N ARG A 60 4.28 -13.65 1.68
CA ARG A 60 3.48 -14.40 2.65
C ARG A 60 3.28 -13.63 3.96
N MET A 61 4.32 -12.95 4.46
CA MET A 61 4.23 -12.16 5.69
C MET A 61 3.20 -11.04 5.56
N TYR A 62 3.23 -10.26 4.47
CA TYR A 62 2.31 -9.15 4.26
C TYR A 62 0.87 -9.61 3.98
N LEU A 63 0.69 -10.71 3.25
CA LEU A 63 -0.63 -11.32 3.05
C LEU A 63 -1.22 -11.83 4.38
N LYS A 64 -0.39 -12.40 5.26
CA LYS A 64 -0.81 -12.78 6.62
C LYS A 64 -1.15 -11.57 7.47
N LEU A 65 -0.34 -10.50 7.43
CA LEU A 65 -0.62 -9.25 8.15
C LEU A 65 -1.98 -8.69 7.76
N LYS A 66 -2.30 -8.63 6.45
CA LYS A 66 -3.62 -8.20 5.97
C LYS A 66 -4.75 -9.08 6.51
N ALA A 67 -4.54 -10.39 6.57
CA ALA A 67 -5.51 -11.33 7.13
C ALA A 67 -5.70 -11.14 8.65
N GLU A 68 -4.62 -10.92 9.40
CA GLU A 68 -4.67 -10.62 10.85
C GLU A 68 -5.40 -9.31 11.13
N MET A 69 -5.27 -8.33 10.24
CA MET A 69 -5.95 -7.03 10.32
C MET A 69 -7.41 -7.05 9.84
N MET A 70 -7.99 -8.21 9.51
CA MET A 70 -9.32 -8.28 8.88
C MET A 70 -10.41 -7.57 9.70
N ALA A 71 -10.36 -7.65 11.03
CA ALA A 71 -11.29 -6.92 11.89
C ALA A 71 -11.20 -5.40 11.68
N TYR A 72 -9.98 -4.84 11.71
CA TYR A 72 -9.73 -3.42 11.44
C TYR A 72 -10.16 -3.02 10.03
N ASN A 73 -9.76 -3.82 9.03
CA ASN A 73 -10.08 -3.58 7.62
C ASN A 73 -11.60 -3.53 7.40
N TYR A 74 -12.34 -4.45 8.02
CA TYR A 74 -13.79 -4.50 7.91
C TYR A 74 -14.48 -3.33 8.63
N THR A 75 -13.93 -2.87 9.76
CA THR A 75 -14.42 -1.66 10.45
C THR A 75 -14.32 -0.42 9.56
N ILE A 76 -13.17 -0.19 8.92
CA ILE A 76 -12.99 0.98 8.06
C ILE A 76 -13.75 0.85 6.72
N ALA A 77 -13.99 -0.38 6.25
CA ALA A 77 -14.87 -0.64 5.10
C ALA A 77 -16.35 -0.32 5.43
N ASN A 78 -16.82 -0.67 6.63
CA ASN A 78 -18.14 -0.29 7.10
C ASN A 78 -18.28 1.24 7.24
N GLU A 79 -17.25 1.92 7.73
CA GLU A 79 -17.22 3.38 7.77
C GLU A 79 -17.30 4.01 6.37
N ALA A 80 -16.62 3.44 5.38
CA ALA A 80 -16.73 3.89 3.99
C ALA A 80 -18.16 3.77 3.45
N THR A 81 -18.91 2.76 3.86
CA THR A 81 -20.29 2.55 3.44
C THR A 81 -21.28 3.45 4.19
N THR A 82 -21.11 3.59 5.51
CA THR A 82 -22.08 4.27 6.38
C THR A 82 -21.85 5.77 6.48
N LYS A 83 -20.60 6.23 6.35
CA LYS A 83 -20.21 7.65 6.48
C LYS A 83 -19.59 8.24 5.22
N GLY A 84 -19.29 7.42 4.21
CA GLY A 84 -18.64 7.88 2.98
C GLY A 84 -17.14 8.18 3.10
N THR A 85 -16.53 7.96 4.27
CA THR A 85 -15.08 8.18 4.47
C THR A 85 -14.31 6.97 3.95
N PRO A 86 -13.47 7.10 2.90
CA PRO A 86 -12.85 5.94 2.26
C PRO A 86 -11.86 5.21 3.17
N MET A 87 -11.52 3.97 2.80
CA MET A 87 -10.49 3.19 3.51
C MET A 87 -9.08 3.73 3.24
N ILE A 88 -8.76 3.99 1.98
CA ILE A 88 -7.55 4.74 1.58
C ILE A 88 -7.87 6.23 1.66
N ARG A 89 -7.18 6.94 2.56
CA ARG A 89 -7.45 8.35 2.85
C ARG A 89 -6.24 9.20 2.47
N ALA A 90 -6.46 10.21 1.62
CA ALA A 90 -5.45 11.23 1.39
C ALA A 90 -5.14 11.94 2.72
N MET A 91 -3.91 12.39 2.94
CA MET A 91 -3.47 12.96 4.22
C MET A 91 -4.39 14.10 4.70
N MET A 92 -4.90 14.92 3.77
CA MET A 92 -5.81 16.03 4.09
C MET A 92 -7.15 15.63 4.72
N LEU A 93 -7.56 14.36 4.61
CA LEU A 93 -8.80 13.88 5.23
C LEU A 93 -8.66 13.69 6.74
N GLU A 94 -7.46 13.34 7.22
CA GLU A 94 -7.17 13.19 8.65
C GLU A 94 -6.49 14.44 9.22
N TYR A 95 -5.59 15.06 8.45
CA TYR A 95 -4.74 16.18 8.89
C TYR A 95 -4.87 17.38 7.93
N PRO A 96 -6.00 18.10 7.92
CA PRO A 96 -6.24 19.20 7.00
C PRO A 96 -5.33 20.41 7.28
N ASN A 97 -4.35 20.64 6.41
CA ASN A 97 -3.48 21.82 6.46
C ASN A 97 -2.92 22.20 5.08
N ALA A 98 -2.28 23.37 4.97
CA ALA A 98 -1.75 23.90 3.72
C ALA A 98 -0.76 22.95 3.01
N TYR A 99 0.01 22.15 3.75
CA TYR A 99 0.94 21.17 3.19
C TYR A 99 0.21 19.97 2.57
N THR A 100 -0.77 19.42 3.28
CA THR A 100 -1.55 18.24 2.84
C THR A 100 -2.54 18.53 1.71
N TYR A 101 -2.91 19.79 1.49
CA TYR A 101 -3.71 20.21 0.33
C TYR A 101 -2.91 20.25 -0.97
N GLY A 102 -1.57 20.23 -0.88
CA GLY A 102 -0.67 20.16 -2.03
C GLY A 102 -0.41 18.73 -2.53
N ALA A 103 0.47 18.61 -3.51
CA ALA A 103 0.87 17.33 -4.09
C ALA A 103 2.00 16.62 -3.31
N ASN A 104 2.52 17.24 -2.25
CA ASN A 104 3.69 16.74 -1.52
C ASN A 104 3.43 15.40 -0.83
N THR A 105 2.19 15.08 -0.50
CA THR A 105 1.80 13.81 0.13
C THR A 105 1.22 12.79 -0.87
N GLN A 106 1.44 12.95 -2.18
CA GLN A 106 0.84 12.09 -3.21
C GLN A 106 1.28 10.62 -3.14
N TYR A 107 2.44 10.34 -2.53
CA TYR A 107 3.03 8.99 -2.41
C TYR A 107 2.89 8.40 -1.00
N GLN A 108 1.93 8.89 -0.21
CA GLN A 108 1.56 8.32 1.08
C GLN A 108 0.07 8.53 1.35
N TYR A 109 -0.48 7.71 2.24
CA TYR A 109 -1.89 7.80 2.61
C TYR A 109 -2.11 7.22 4.00
N MET A 110 -3.28 7.48 4.57
CA MET A 110 -3.75 6.81 5.77
C MET A 110 -4.62 5.60 5.38
N TRP A 111 -4.30 4.42 5.89
CA TRP A 111 -5.14 3.22 5.80
C TRP A 111 -6.07 3.18 7.01
N GLY A 112 -7.28 3.70 6.82
CA GLY A 112 -8.15 4.09 7.93
C GLY A 112 -7.52 5.23 8.77
N PRO A 113 -7.94 5.41 10.02
CA PRO A 113 -7.42 6.50 10.87
C PRO A 113 -6.06 6.19 11.51
N ASN A 114 -5.64 4.92 11.61
CA ASN A 114 -4.58 4.52 12.55
C ASN A 114 -3.22 4.20 11.90
N LEU A 115 -3.13 4.13 10.58
CA LEU A 115 -1.93 3.63 9.90
C LEU A 115 -1.53 4.55 8.74
N LEU A 116 -0.33 5.13 8.84
CA LEU A 116 0.29 5.87 7.75
C LEU A 116 1.10 4.90 6.88
N VAL A 117 0.78 4.86 5.59
CA VAL A 117 1.45 4.00 4.60
C VAL A 117 2.21 4.88 3.61
N ALA A 118 3.53 4.72 3.56
CA ALA A 118 4.43 5.43 2.66
C ALA A 118 5.25 4.43 1.82
N PRO A 119 4.73 3.97 0.67
CA PRO A 119 5.37 2.92 -0.13
C PRO A 119 6.74 3.34 -0.69
N VAL A 120 7.62 2.37 -0.95
CA VAL A 120 8.79 2.56 -1.82
C VAL A 120 8.30 2.48 -3.27
N TYR A 121 8.39 3.59 -4.01
CA TYR A 121 7.77 3.73 -5.34
C TYR A 121 8.78 4.03 -6.47
N GLN A 122 10.07 4.17 -6.15
CA GLN A 122 11.15 4.40 -7.10
C GLN A 122 12.26 3.38 -6.87
N ASN A 123 13.08 3.16 -7.90
CA ASN A 123 14.33 2.43 -7.72
C ASN A 123 15.29 3.33 -6.91
N THR A 124 15.54 2.96 -5.65
CA THR A 124 16.35 3.78 -4.74
C THR A 124 17.83 3.42 -4.76
N ALA A 125 18.24 2.48 -5.63
CA ALA A 125 19.57 1.87 -5.63
C ALA A 125 19.91 1.31 -4.24
N ALA A 126 19.12 0.32 -3.81
CA ALA A 126 19.23 -0.28 -2.48
C ALA A 126 20.68 -0.63 -2.10
N ASP A 127 21.02 -0.43 -0.84
CA ASP A 127 22.38 -0.66 -0.34
C ASP A 127 22.77 -2.15 -0.40
N ALA A 128 24.03 -2.47 -0.06
CA ALA A 128 24.51 -3.86 -0.05
C ALA A 128 23.76 -4.79 0.92
N LYS A 129 22.93 -4.25 1.82
CA LYS A 129 22.07 -4.99 2.75
C LYS A 129 20.61 -5.07 2.26
N GLY A 130 20.29 -4.47 1.11
CA GLY A 130 18.95 -4.43 0.53
C GLY A 130 18.05 -3.34 1.12
N ASN A 131 18.60 -2.34 1.82
CA ASN A 131 17.82 -1.23 2.34
C ASN A 131 17.53 -0.20 1.24
N ASP A 132 16.27 0.17 1.09
CA ASP A 132 15.84 1.26 0.20
C ASP A 132 15.86 2.62 0.93
N ILE A 133 16.11 3.69 0.19
CA ILE A 133 16.03 5.07 0.69
C ILE A 133 14.67 5.67 0.33
N ARG A 134 13.80 5.85 1.33
CA ARG A 134 12.52 6.56 1.18
C ARG A 134 12.61 7.95 1.81
N ASN A 135 12.93 8.94 0.99
CA ASN A 135 12.93 10.36 1.40
C ASN A 135 11.51 10.90 1.51
N ASP A 136 11.32 12.05 2.16
CA ASP A 136 10.06 12.80 2.16
C ASP A 136 8.85 12.02 2.67
N ILE A 137 9.03 11.26 3.75
CA ILE A 137 7.91 10.73 4.54
C ILE A 137 7.41 11.88 5.41
N TYR A 138 6.20 12.37 5.13
CA TYR A 138 5.56 13.41 5.93
C TYR A 138 4.85 12.76 7.12
N LEU A 139 5.33 13.04 8.33
CA LEU A 139 4.67 12.67 9.59
C LEU A 139 3.90 13.91 10.09
N PRO A 140 2.56 13.90 10.07
CA PRO A 140 1.76 15.05 10.46
C PRO A 140 1.66 15.18 11.99
N ASP A 141 1.33 16.41 12.44
CA ASP A 141 1.11 16.76 13.85
C ASP A 141 2.37 16.63 14.73
N GLU A 142 2.81 17.74 15.31
CA GLU A 142 4.04 17.79 16.12
C GLU A 142 3.86 17.17 17.52
N ASP A 143 2.61 17.07 17.99
CA ASP A 143 2.27 16.48 19.28
C ASP A 143 1.99 14.96 19.16
N GLN A 144 1.93 14.42 17.94
CA GLN A 144 1.66 13.01 17.66
C GLN A 144 2.95 12.20 17.57
N ILE A 145 3.00 11.10 18.31
CA ILE A 145 4.06 10.09 18.16
C ILE A 145 3.64 9.11 17.07
N TRP A 146 4.55 8.85 16.13
CA TRP A 146 4.40 7.92 15.01
C TRP A 146 5.38 6.74 15.14
#